data_AF-J7QE62-F1
#
_entry.id   AF-J7QE62-F1
#
_cell.length_a   1.000
_cell.length_b   1.000
_cell.length_c   1.000
_cell.angle_alpha   90.00
_cell.angle_beta   90.00
_cell.angle_gamma   90.00
#
_symmetry.space_group_name_H-M   'P 1'
#
loop_
_entity.id
_entity.type
_entity.pdbx_description
1 polymer ?
#
loop_
_entity_poly.entity_id
_entity_poly.type
_entity_poly.pdbx_seq_one_letter_code
_entity_poly.pdbx_strand_id
1 'polypeptide(L)' 'MGGLSIWHWIIVGAVVFILFGGKFKISDVMGDVAKGIKAFKKGMSEDDVAADDAKKPLEGQASERRALESDKADTKKV' A
#
# COMPACT_ATOMS: atom_id res chain seq x y z
N MET A 1 3.88 -33.06 -19.91
CA MET A 1 3.49 -31.72 -20.40
C MET A 1 2.19 -31.30 -19.72
N GLY A 2 2.25 -30.98 -18.43
CA GLY A 2 1.11 -30.49 -17.64
C GLY A 2 1.62 -29.31 -16.84
N GLY A 3 1.86 -28.20 -17.53
CA GLY A 3 2.45 -26.99 -16.96
C GLY A 3 1.63 -26.52 -15.76
N LEU A 4 2.31 -26.34 -14.64
CA LEU A 4 1.93 -25.60 -13.44
C LEU A 4 0.48 -25.08 -13.43
N SER A 5 -0.45 -26.02 -13.21
CA SER A 5 -1.88 -25.70 -13.08
C SER A 5 -2.06 -24.68 -11.95
N ILE A 6 -3.01 -23.77 -12.10
CA ILE A 6 -3.37 -22.74 -11.09
C ILE A 6 -3.54 -23.37 -9.69
N TRP A 7 -3.98 -24.62 -9.65
CA TRP A 7 -4.08 -25.43 -8.44
C TRP A 7 -2.76 -25.61 -7.68
N HIS A 8 -1.64 -25.75 -8.40
CA HIS A 8 -0.31 -25.84 -7.79
C HIS A 8 0.09 -24.53 -7.11
N TRP A 9 -0.21 -23.38 -7.72
CA TRP A 9 0.10 -22.08 -7.14
C TRP A 9 -0.70 -21.80 -5.86
N ILE A 10 -1.95 -22.27 -5.78
CA ILE A 10 -2.74 -22.21 -4.54
C ILE A 10 -2.11 -23.07 -3.42
N ILE A 11 -1.70 -24.31 -3.74
CA ILE A 11 -1.05 -25.18 -2.75
C ILE A 11 0.28 -24.58 -2.27
N VAL A 12 1.11 -24.11 -3.20
CA VAL A 12 2.40 -23.47 -2.87
C VAL A 12 2.18 -22.24 -2.00
N GLY A 13 1.21 -21.39 -2.35
CA GLY A 13 0.82 -20.23 -1.54
C GLY A 13 0.42 -20.63 -0.11
N ALA A 14 -0.38 -21.68 0.05
CA ALA A 14 -0.80 -22.16 1.37
C ALA A 14 0.38 -22.66 2.23
N VAL A 15 1.31 -23.41 1.64
CA VAL A 15 2.51 -23.91 2.35
C VAL A 15 3.41 -22.74 2.78
N VAL A 16 3.63 -21.76 1.91
CA VAL A 16 4.41 -20.56 2.24
C VAL A 16 3.73 -19.76 3.35
N PHE A 17 2.41 -19.62 3.32
CA PHE A 17 1.66 -18.90 4.36
C PHE A 17 1.71 -19.63 5.71
N ILE A 18 1.69 -20.96 5.74
CA ILE A 18 1.84 -21.73 7.00
C ILE A 18 3.27 -21.59 7.57
N LEU A 19 4.30 -21.64 6.74
CA LEU A 19 5.70 -21.61 7.18
C LEU A 19 6.17 -20.21 7.56
N PHE A 20 5.66 -19.18 6.87
CA PHE A 20 6.08 -17.79 7.06
C PHE A 20 5.01 -16.90 7.73
N GLY A 21 3.77 -17.37 7.90
CA GLY A 21 2.62 -16.56 8.34
C GLY A 21 2.61 -16.10 9.79
N GLY A 22 3.57 -16.52 10.62
CA GLY A 22 3.66 -16.09 12.02
C GLY A 22 4.65 -14.96 12.32
N LYS A 23 5.59 -14.65 11.41
CA LYS A 23 6.77 -13.82 11.76
C LYS A 23 7.33 -12.94 10.64
N PHE A 24 6.79 -13.00 9.44
CA PHE A 24 7.40 -12.27 8.33
C PHE A 24 6.85 -10.84 8.27
N LYS A 25 7.75 -9.85 8.31
CA LYS A 25 7.43 -8.41 8.21
C LYS A 25 7.00 -8.03 6.77
N ILE A 26 6.02 -8.76 6.22
CA ILE A 26 5.51 -8.58 4.87
C ILE A 26 4.91 -7.18 4.72
N SER A 27 4.31 -6.62 5.77
CA SER A 27 3.56 -5.36 5.64
C SER A 27 4.42 -4.16 5.24
N ASP A 28 5.67 -4.09 5.73
CA ASP A 28 6.59 -2.98 5.43
C ASP A 28 7.17 -3.12 4.01
N VAL A 29 7.63 -4.33 3.68
CA VAL A 29 8.18 -4.67 2.35
C VAL A 29 7.10 -4.63 1.26
N MET A 30 5.90 -5.16 1.53
CA MET A 30 4.74 -5.07 0.64
C MET A 30 4.31 -3.62 0.45
N GLY A 31 4.40 -2.79 1.50
CA GLY A 31 4.15 -1.35 1.42
C GLY A 31 5.11 -0.64 0.46
N ASP A 32 6.41 -0.91 0.54
CA ASP A 32 7.40 -0.29 -0.34
C ASP A 32 7.37 -0.84 -1.77
N VAL A 33 7.11 -2.15 -1.93
CA VAL A 33 6.86 -2.74 -3.25
C VAL A 33 5.59 -2.17 -3.88
N ALA A 34 4.52 -2.00 -3.11
CA ALA A 34 3.27 -1.41 -3.60
C ALA A 34 3.45 0.07 -3.99
N LYS A 35 4.21 0.86 -3.22
CA LYS A 35 4.56 2.24 -3.59
C LYS A 35 5.38 2.28 -4.87
N GLY A 36 6.37 1.40 -5.03
CA GLY A 36 7.19 1.30 -6.24
C GLY A 36 6.38 0.95 -7.49
N ILE A 37 5.51 -0.07 -7.39
CA ILE A 37 4.62 -0.46 -8.50
C ILE A 37 3.59 0.63 -8.80
N LYS A 38 3.05 1.32 -7.78
CA LYS A 38 2.10 2.42 -7.96
C LYS A 38 2.74 3.64 -8.61
N ALA A 39 3.98 3.99 -8.24
CA ALA A 39 4.76 5.05 -8.88
C ALA A 39 5.12 4.68 -10.31
N PHE A 40 5.48 3.42 -10.57
CA PHE A 40 5.74 2.92 -11.92
C PHE A 40 4.49 2.98 -12.81
N LYS A 41 3.35 2.52 -12.29
CA LYS A 41 2.08 2.60 -13.02
C LYS A 41 1.66 4.06 -13.24
N LYS A 42 1.80 4.91 -12.22
CA LYS A 42 1.49 6.33 -12.33
C LYS A 42 2.40 7.04 -13.33
N GLY A 43 3.70 6.78 -13.35
CA GLY A 43 4.62 7.34 -14.35
C GLY A 43 4.32 6.86 -15.78
N MET A 44 3.93 5.59 -15.93
CA MET A 44 3.53 5.03 -17.23
C MET A 44 2.14 5.52 -17.68
N SER A 45 1.24 5.82 -16.74
CA SER A 45 -0.06 6.41 -17.01
C SER A 45 -0.02 7.93 -17.13
N GLU A 46 0.95 8.64 -16.56
CA GLU A 46 1.13 10.10 -16.75
C GLU A 46 1.60 10.43 -18.17
N ASP A 47 2.28 9.51 -18.85
CA ASP A 47 2.56 9.61 -20.30
C ASP A 47 1.27 9.54 -21.14
N ASP A 48 0.20 8.91 -20.62
CA ASP A 48 -1.10 8.74 -21.27
C ASP A 48 -2.19 9.70 -20.73
N VAL A 49 -2.02 10.21 -19.51
CA VAL A 49 -3.00 10.98 -18.72
C VAL A 49 -2.35 12.25 -18.14
N ALA A 50 -1.63 13.02 -18.96
CA ALA A 50 -1.28 14.41 -18.59
C ALA A 50 -2.51 15.35 -18.52
N ALA A 51 -3.74 14.83 -18.71
CA ALA A 51 -4.94 15.64 -18.88
C ALA A 51 -5.98 15.59 -17.72
N ASP A 52 -5.97 14.63 -16.78
CA ASP A 52 -7.16 14.45 -15.90
C ASP A 52 -6.94 14.45 -14.36
N ASP A 53 -5.75 14.13 -13.82
CA ASP A 53 -5.63 13.72 -12.41
C ASP A 53 -5.10 14.77 -11.41
N ALA A 54 -5.60 16.01 -11.48
CA ALA A 54 -5.42 17.02 -10.41
C ALA A 54 -6.28 16.76 -9.14
N LYS A 55 -6.84 15.55 -8.96
CA LYS A 55 -7.73 15.22 -7.84
C LYS A 55 -7.55 13.81 -7.28
N LYS A 56 -6.46 13.55 -6.57
CA LYS A 56 -6.53 12.61 -5.43
C LYS A 56 -5.53 12.97 -4.34
N PRO A 57 -5.94 13.76 -3.33
CA PRO A 57 -5.11 14.02 -2.17
C PRO A 57 -4.75 12.70 -1.49
N LEU A 58 -3.47 12.57 -1.18
CA LEU A 58 -2.87 11.47 -0.44
C LEU A 58 -3.50 11.37 0.96
N GLU A 59 -4.57 10.59 1.09
CA GLU A 59 -5.33 10.30 2.33
C GLU A 59 -4.53 9.66 3.47
N GLY A 60 -3.23 9.38 3.28
CA GLY A 60 -2.37 8.81 4.32
C GLY A 60 -1.68 9.84 5.21
N GLN A 61 -1.45 11.07 4.75
CA GLN A 61 -0.64 12.07 5.48
C GLN A 61 -1.44 13.20 6.11
N ALA A 62 -2.67 13.44 5.66
CA ALA A 62 -3.53 14.51 6.21
C ALA A 62 -4.17 14.12 7.55
N SER A 63 -4.42 12.82 7.76
CA SER A 63 -5.09 12.27 8.94
C SER A 63 -4.23 12.37 10.20
N GLU A 64 -2.92 12.18 10.05
CA GLU A 64 -1.97 12.16 11.18
C GLU A 64 -1.64 13.59 11.66
N ARG A 65 -1.57 14.56 10.74
CA ARG A 65 -1.35 15.98 11.11
C ARG A 65 -2.57 16.62 11.78
N ARG A 66 -3.79 16.16 11.48
CA ARG A 66 -5.02 16.69 12.07
C ARG A 66 -5.26 16.21 13.51
N ALA A 67 -4.79 15.01 13.86
CA ALA A 67 -4.86 14.49 15.22
C ALA A 67 -3.89 15.22 16.17
N LEU A 68 -2.70 15.58 15.69
CA LEU A 68 -1.69 16.33 16.45
C LEU A 68 -2.05 17.81 16.66
N GLU A 69 -2.87 18.40 15.79
CA GLU A 69 -3.29 19.81 15.89
C GLU A 69 -4.51 20.02 16.79
N SER A 70 -5.33 18.99 17.00
CA SER A 70 -6.53 19.10 17.86
C SER A 70 -6.21 19.04 19.37
N ASP A 71 -5.09 18.43 19.77
CA ASP A 71 -4.70 18.30 21.19
C ASP A 71 -4.12 19.61 21.76
N LYS A 72 -3.51 20.45 20.91
CA LYS A 72 -2.87 21.70 21.33
C LYS A 72 -3.84 22.90 21.42
N ALA A 73 -5.03 22.79 20.83
CA ALA A 73 -6.02 23.86 20.82
C ALA A 73 -6.86 23.93 22.10
N ASP A 74 -7.06 22.81 22.80
CA ASP A 74 -7.96 22.75 23.96
C ASP A 74 -7.29 23.15 25.29
N THR A 75 -5.97 23.07 25.44
CA THR A 75 -5.30 23.44 26.70
C THR A 75 -5.07 24.95 26.89
N LYS A 76 -5.37 25.79 25.88
CA LYS A 76 -5.22 27.26 25.99
C LYS A 76 -6.53 27.99 26.32
N LYS A 77 -7.63 27.27 26.53
CA LYS A 77 -8.94 27.86 26.82
C LYS A 77 -9.57 27.31 28.12
N VAL A 78 -8.78 27.20 29.18
CA VAL A 78 -9.27 27.06 30.56
C VAL A 78 -8.42 27.92 31.49
#